data_AF-A0A0S7BKB9-F1
#
_entry.id   AF-A0A0S7BKB9-F1
#
_cell.length_a   1.000
_cell.length_b   1.000
_cell.length_c   1.000
_cell.angle_alpha   90.00
_cell.angle_beta   90.00
_cell.angle_gamma   90.00
#
_symmetry.space_group_name_H-M   'P 1'
#
loop_
_entity.id
_entity.type
_entity.pdbx_description
1 polymer ?
#
loop_
_entity_poly.entity_id
_entity_poly.type
_entity_poly.pdbx_seq_one_letter_code
_entity_poly.pdbx_strand_id
1 'polypeptide(L)'
;MQNDFLNPNPPVQPPAQRSEGCLGEVTWLGMGLTLPMVNLNFYRKAAARKLSSALIVFFVFALILTLLTTVVISRGLKAADQAMQEAYAKGDFPTITIQDGQATVDAPQPFYILDQADMLVVLDTTGTITEIDPDRYSQGIFLTRESIEILQDDGRSQSLKLSDLQEVMGQNPLVLDQASVKTYWQTFSGVFTLLSFFALALWHMLVRLGYLALLALLFWPLVRQIRPAVGYQTVFGIGAYVLIPAMILNHLITRSGVTFCGLQTLILAPLWALVLWWALRDPAGKVAETALRPWEMLIPLPLFALIIVDRMVNIPNGDIYLWGAAALTLLAAAAITRLLPASKTHGAGTPPTIEPLP
;
A
#
# COMPACT_ATOMS: atom_id res chain seq x y z
N MET A 1 33.47 -10.51 -56.13
CA MET A 1 33.11 -10.68 -54.70
C MET A 1 32.70 -9.31 -54.20
N GLN A 2 31.39 -9.07 -54.19
CA GLN A 2 30.77 -7.75 -54.11
C GLN A 2 30.09 -7.61 -52.75
N ASN A 3 30.26 -6.45 -52.12
CA ASN A 3 29.89 -6.15 -50.73
C ASN A 3 28.37 -6.19 -50.49
N ASP A 4 27.82 -7.36 -50.13
CA ASP A 4 26.43 -7.51 -49.68
C ASP A 4 26.25 -7.34 -48.15
N PHE A 5 27.25 -6.84 -47.43
CA PHE A 5 27.23 -6.73 -45.96
C PHE A 5 26.61 -5.43 -45.40
N LEU A 6 26.01 -4.56 -46.22
CA LEU A 6 25.54 -3.24 -45.78
C LEU A 6 24.07 -2.94 -46.11
N ASN A 7 23.20 -3.95 -46.10
CA ASN A 7 21.77 -3.69 -46.06
C ASN A 7 21.20 -4.10 -44.69
N PRO A 8 21.31 -3.24 -43.65
CA PRO A 8 20.58 -3.47 -42.41
C PRO A 8 19.10 -3.46 -42.78
N ASN A 9 18.43 -4.61 -42.67
CA ASN A 9 16.99 -4.69 -42.82
C ASN A 9 16.37 -3.50 -42.07
N PRO A 10 15.53 -2.68 -42.73
CA PRO A 10 14.93 -1.53 -42.09
C PRO A 10 14.25 -2.01 -40.80
N PRO A 11 14.42 -1.31 -39.67
CA PRO A 11 13.81 -1.70 -38.41
C PRO A 11 12.32 -1.90 -38.68
N VAL A 12 11.82 -3.12 -38.43
CA VAL A 12 10.42 -3.47 -38.60
C VAL A 12 9.61 -2.45 -37.81
N GLN A 13 8.96 -1.52 -38.50
CA GLN A 13 8.15 -0.51 -37.83
C GLN A 13 7.03 -1.28 -37.12
N PRO A 14 6.89 -1.11 -35.80
CA PRO A 14 5.80 -1.74 -35.08
C PRO A 14 4.48 -1.31 -35.74
N PRO A 15 3.52 -2.24 -35.92
CA PRO A 15 2.25 -1.93 -36.56
C PRO A 15 1.66 -0.68 -35.91
N ALA A 16 1.26 0.29 -36.75
CA ALA A 16 0.75 1.57 -36.29
C ALA A 16 -0.31 1.35 -35.21
N GLN A 17 0.03 1.71 -33.96
CA GLN A 17 -0.89 1.67 -32.84
C GLN A 17 -2.05 2.59 -33.20
N ARG A 18 -3.19 2.02 -33.60
CA ARG A 18 -4.45 2.76 -33.67
C ARG A 18 -4.61 3.43 -32.31
N SER A 19 -4.79 4.75 -32.31
CA SER A 19 -5.12 5.50 -31.10
C SER A 19 -6.43 4.94 -30.56
N GLU A 20 -6.32 4.00 -29.61
CA GLU A 20 -7.45 3.54 -28.85
C GLU A 20 -8.03 4.78 -28.16
N GLY A 21 -9.32 5.05 -28.34
CA GLY A 21 -9.96 6.20 -27.70
C GLY A 21 -9.85 6.14 -26.17
N CYS A 22 -10.34 7.17 -25.47
CA CYS A 22 -10.33 7.25 -24.01
C CYS A 22 -10.80 5.95 -23.31
N LEU A 23 -11.81 5.28 -23.87
CA LEU A 23 -12.34 4.01 -23.34
C LEU A 23 -11.33 2.86 -23.38
N GLY A 24 -10.41 2.85 -24.36
CA GLY A 24 -9.33 1.87 -24.45
C GLY A 24 -8.29 2.03 -23.33
N GLU A 25 -7.92 3.27 -23.01
CA GLU A 25 -6.99 3.55 -21.89
C GLU A 25 -7.61 3.19 -20.54
N VAL A 26 -8.89 3.48 -20.32
CA VAL A 26 -9.61 3.06 -19.10
C VAL A 26 -9.69 1.54 -18.99
N THR A 27 -9.95 0.86 -20.12
CA THR A 27 -9.97 -0.61 -20.16
C THR A 27 -8.58 -1.18 -19.87
N TRP A 28 -7.53 -0.58 -20.42
CA TRP A 28 -6.15 -0.97 -20.14
C TRP A 28 -5.78 -0.77 -18.66
N LEU A 29 -6.23 0.32 -18.05
CA LEU A 29 -6.03 0.56 -16.63
C LEU A 29 -6.70 -0.51 -15.78
N GLY A 30 -7.96 -0.84 -16.05
CA GLY A 30 -8.68 -1.93 -15.37
C GLY A 30 -7.99 -3.28 -15.54
N MET A 31 -7.58 -3.62 -16.77
CA MET A 31 -6.80 -4.81 -17.06
C MET A 31 -5.45 -4.81 -16.34
N GLY A 32 -4.76 -3.67 -16.31
CA GLY A 32 -3.45 -3.51 -15.69
C GLY A 32 -3.48 -3.66 -14.17
N LEU A 33 -4.62 -3.44 -13.51
CA LEU A 33 -4.78 -3.66 -12.08
C LEU A 33 -5.10 -5.13 -11.73
N THR A 34 -5.66 -5.89 -12.66
CA THR A 34 -6.30 -7.19 -12.38
C THR A 34 -5.60 -8.35 -13.08
N LEU A 35 -5.44 -8.26 -14.40
CA LEU A 35 -4.87 -9.34 -15.22
C LEU A 35 -3.43 -9.74 -14.90
N PRO A 36 -2.53 -8.89 -14.36
CA PRO A 36 -1.21 -9.32 -13.93
C PRO A 36 -1.21 -10.53 -12.99
N MET A 37 -2.32 -10.76 -12.28
CA MET A 37 -2.48 -11.86 -11.32
C MET A 37 -2.73 -13.22 -11.98
N VAL A 38 -3.37 -13.24 -13.14
CA VAL A 38 -3.99 -14.46 -13.70
C VAL A 38 -3.59 -14.77 -15.14
N ASN A 39 -3.15 -13.77 -15.91
CA ASN A 39 -2.89 -13.93 -17.33
C ASN A 39 -1.45 -13.56 -17.70
N LEU A 40 -0.57 -14.55 -17.90
CA LEU A 40 0.82 -14.30 -18.28
C LEU A 40 0.97 -13.66 -19.68
N ASN A 41 -0.01 -13.80 -20.57
CA ASN A 41 0.00 -13.14 -21.88
C ASN A 41 -0.23 -11.63 -21.78
N PHE A 42 -0.81 -11.15 -20.67
CA PHE A 42 -0.90 -9.72 -20.38
C PHE A 42 0.48 -9.06 -20.44
N TYR A 43 1.49 -9.68 -19.82
CA TYR A 43 2.84 -9.10 -19.75
C TYR A 43 3.54 -8.99 -21.10
N ARG A 44 3.20 -9.85 -22.06
CA ARG A 44 3.69 -9.73 -23.45
C ARG A 44 3.18 -8.46 -24.11
N LYS A 45 1.89 -8.16 -23.95
CA LYS A 45 1.28 -6.93 -24.46
C LYS A 45 1.75 -5.71 -23.69
N ALA A 46 1.92 -5.84 -22.37
CA ALA A 46 2.48 -4.79 -21.55
C ALA A 46 3.91 -4.44 -21.97
N ALA A 47 4.72 -5.42 -22.38
CA ALA A 47 6.07 -5.20 -22.88
C ALA A 47 6.13 -4.36 -24.17
N ALA A 48 5.06 -4.39 -24.97
CA ALA A 48 4.92 -3.62 -26.21
C ALA A 48 4.24 -2.25 -26.02
N ARG A 49 3.74 -1.95 -24.81
CA ARG A 49 3.10 -0.66 -24.50
C ARG A 49 4.13 0.40 -24.08
N LYS A 50 3.71 1.65 -24.15
CA LYS A 50 4.52 2.80 -23.70
C LYS A 50 4.71 2.74 -22.19
N LEU A 51 5.89 3.16 -21.72
CA LEU A 51 6.20 3.26 -20.30
C LEU A 51 5.19 4.11 -19.52
N SER A 52 4.64 5.16 -20.12
CA SER A 52 3.62 6.02 -19.52
C SER A 52 2.38 5.24 -19.06
N SER A 53 1.95 4.23 -19.83
CA SER A 53 0.79 3.41 -19.47
C SER A 53 1.06 2.55 -18.22
N ALA A 54 2.29 2.05 -18.06
CA ALA A 54 2.71 1.32 -16.87
C ALA A 54 2.79 2.24 -15.64
N LEU A 55 3.31 3.46 -15.82
CA LEU A 55 3.37 4.47 -14.76
C LEU A 55 1.99 4.89 -14.28
N ILE A 56 1.03 5.11 -15.18
CA ILE A 56 -0.35 5.45 -14.81
C ILE A 56 -0.97 4.34 -13.96
N VAL A 57 -0.83 3.07 -14.38
CA VAL A 57 -1.34 1.93 -13.60
C VAL A 57 -0.67 1.85 -12.22
N PHE A 58 0.65 2.06 -12.17
CA PHE A 58 1.39 2.12 -10.91
C PHE A 58 0.87 3.24 -9.99
N PHE A 59 0.67 4.45 -10.50
CA PHE A 59 0.19 5.58 -9.68
C PHE A 59 -1.23 5.35 -9.18
N VAL A 60 -2.13 4.83 -10.02
CA VAL A 60 -3.48 4.48 -9.58
C VAL A 60 -3.45 3.39 -8.52
N PHE A 61 -2.64 2.35 -8.70
CA PHE A 61 -2.47 1.31 -7.69
C PHE A 61 -1.89 1.86 -6.38
N ALA A 62 -0.86 2.71 -6.45
CA ALA A 62 -0.26 3.38 -5.30
C ALA A 62 -1.27 4.27 -4.56
N LEU A 63 -2.13 4.99 -5.29
CA LEU A 63 -3.20 5.80 -4.72
C LEU A 63 -4.24 4.94 -4.00
N ILE A 64 -4.67 3.82 -4.61
CA ILE A 64 -5.58 2.86 -3.95
C ILE A 64 -4.98 2.37 -2.64
N LEU A 65 -3.71 1.95 -2.64
CA LEU A 65 -3.03 1.50 -1.42
C LEU A 65 -2.96 2.61 -0.36
N THR A 66 -2.62 3.84 -0.77
CA THR A 66 -2.58 5.01 0.11
C THR A 66 -3.93 5.26 0.78
N LEU A 67 -5.02 5.23 0.00
CA LEU A 67 -6.37 5.41 0.51
C LEU A 67 -6.74 4.31 1.51
N LEU A 68 -6.45 3.04 1.19
CA LEU A 68 -6.74 1.91 2.08
C LEU A 68 -6.00 2.06 3.42
N THR A 69 -4.70 2.34 3.39
CA THR A 69 -3.91 2.52 4.62
C THR A 69 -4.37 3.74 5.42
N THR A 70 -4.73 4.84 4.74
CA THR A 70 -5.29 6.03 5.40
C THR A 70 -6.61 5.73 6.10
N VAL A 71 -7.50 4.93 5.48
CA VAL A 71 -8.75 4.48 6.12
C VAL A 71 -8.46 3.69 7.39
N VAL A 72 -7.49 2.76 7.35
CA VAL A 72 -7.11 1.96 8.52
C VAL A 72 -6.63 2.85 9.66
N ILE A 73 -5.73 3.81 9.38
CA ILE A 73 -5.25 4.79 10.36
C ILE A 73 -6.42 5.61 10.93
N SER A 74 -7.29 6.12 10.07
CA SER A 74 -8.46 6.92 10.49
C SER A 74 -9.41 6.13 11.39
N ARG A 75 -9.63 4.85 11.12
CA ARG A 75 -10.45 3.98 11.99
C ARG A 75 -9.77 3.75 13.34
N GLY A 76 -8.46 3.55 13.37
CA GLY A 76 -7.70 3.44 14.62
C GLY A 76 -7.84 4.69 15.48
N LEU A 77 -7.71 5.88 14.89
CA LEU A 77 -7.88 7.15 15.60
C LEU A 77 -9.31 7.38 16.10
N LYS A 78 -10.32 6.95 15.33
CA LYS A 78 -11.73 6.99 15.77
C LYS A 78 -12.03 6.01 16.90
N ALA A 79 -11.44 4.81 16.87
CA ALA A 79 -11.58 3.85 17.96
C ALA A 79 -10.95 4.39 19.26
N ALA A 80 -9.79 5.04 19.15
CA ALA A 80 -9.17 5.74 20.28
C ALA A 80 -10.03 6.91 20.79
N ASP A 81 -10.63 7.71 19.90
CA ASP A 81 -11.59 8.77 20.29
C ASP A 81 -12.76 8.19 21.10
N GLN A 82 -13.34 7.09 20.65
CA GLN A 82 -14.44 6.40 21.33
C GLN A 82 -14.01 5.88 22.70
N ALA A 83 -12.85 5.22 22.78
CA ALA A 83 -12.32 4.70 24.05
C ALA A 83 -12.07 5.84 25.07
N MET A 84 -11.54 6.97 24.63
CA MET A 84 -11.37 8.15 25.51
C MET A 84 -12.71 8.71 25.97
N GLN A 85 -13.67 8.86 25.06
CA GLN A 85 -15.01 9.35 25.43
C GLN A 85 -15.71 8.44 26.44
N GLU A 86 -15.57 7.12 26.27
CA GLU A 86 -16.07 6.13 27.22
C GLU A 86 -15.38 6.24 28.58
N ALA A 87 -14.07 6.45 28.61
CA ALA A 87 -13.31 6.61 29.85
C ALA A 87 -13.73 7.88 30.62
N TYR A 88 -13.91 9.02 29.94
CA TYR A 88 -14.48 10.22 30.55
C TYR A 88 -15.90 9.99 31.06
N ALA A 89 -16.75 9.28 30.30
CA ALA A 89 -18.13 9.00 30.71
C ALA A 89 -18.23 8.11 31.96
N LYS A 90 -17.23 7.25 32.20
CA LYS A 90 -17.12 6.42 33.41
C LYS A 90 -16.52 7.15 34.61
N GLY A 91 -15.95 8.34 34.41
CA GLY A 91 -15.21 9.06 35.43
C GLY A 91 -13.79 8.53 35.63
N ASP A 92 -13.26 7.76 34.68
CA ASP A 92 -11.91 7.20 34.74
C ASP A 92 -10.83 8.29 34.51
N PHE A 93 -11.22 9.46 33.99
CA PHE A 93 -10.37 10.63 33.80
C PHE A 93 -10.99 11.86 34.47
N PRO A 94 -10.38 12.39 35.55
CA PRO A 94 -10.87 13.59 36.21
C PRO A 94 -10.53 14.85 35.41
N THR A 95 -11.25 15.93 35.69
CA THR A 95 -10.91 17.24 35.13
C THR A 95 -9.58 17.72 35.70
N ILE A 96 -8.66 18.10 34.80
CA ILE A 96 -7.37 18.68 35.17
C ILE A 96 -7.37 20.14 34.73
N THR A 97 -7.14 21.05 35.67
CA THR A 97 -6.97 22.47 35.36
C THR A 97 -5.51 22.84 35.57
N ILE A 98 -4.86 23.37 34.54
CA ILE A 98 -3.50 23.89 34.60
C ILE A 98 -3.61 25.42 34.57
N GLN A 99 -3.19 26.09 35.64
CA GLN A 99 -3.20 27.53 35.77
C GLN A 99 -1.85 28.01 36.31
N ASP A 100 -1.26 29.03 35.67
CA ASP A 100 0.02 29.60 36.08
C ASP A 100 1.14 28.56 36.28
N GLY A 101 1.22 27.59 35.35
CA GLY A 101 2.17 26.47 35.41
C GLY A 101 1.89 25.40 36.47
N GLN A 102 0.73 25.46 37.14
CA GLN A 102 0.35 24.51 38.19
C GLN A 102 -0.90 23.71 37.83
N ALA A 103 -0.84 22.39 37.90
CA ALA A 103 -1.99 21.51 37.75
C ALA A 103 -2.79 21.39 39.07
N THR A 104 -4.11 21.31 38.93
CA THR A 104 -5.06 20.89 39.96
C THR A 104 -5.97 19.81 39.38
N VAL A 105 -6.27 18.77 40.16
CA VAL A 105 -7.07 17.62 39.73
C VAL A 105 -8.34 17.55 40.58
N ASP A 106 -9.50 17.47 39.94
CA ASP A 106 -10.81 17.33 40.61
C ASP A 106 -11.13 15.86 40.92
N ALA A 107 -10.31 15.23 41.78
CA ALA A 107 -10.49 13.87 42.28
C ALA A 107 -9.68 13.61 43.55
N PRO A 108 -9.97 12.54 44.32
CA PRO A 108 -9.09 12.08 45.40
C PRO A 108 -7.70 11.73 44.85
N GLN A 109 -6.64 12.23 45.50
CA GLN A 109 -5.26 12.07 45.06
C GLN A 109 -4.44 11.22 46.05
N PRO A 110 -3.46 10.42 45.57
CA PRO A 110 -3.09 10.20 44.17
C PRO A 110 -4.19 9.46 43.38
N PHE A 111 -4.41 9.85 42.14
CA PHE A 111 -5.43 9.25 41.27
C PHE A 111 -4.77 8.35 40.23
N TYR A 112 -5.00 7.04 40.32
CA TYR A 112 -4.43 6.04 39.42
C TYR A 112 -5.39 5.78 38.26
N ILE A 113 -5.03 6.23 37.06
CA ILE A 113 -5.76 5.93 35.82
C ILE A 113 -5.43 4.50 35.37
N LEU A 114 -4.15 4.11 35.49
CA LEU A 114 -3.66 2.79 35.13
C LEU A 114 -2.55 2.38 36.09
N ASP A 115 -2.66 1.20 36.70
CA ASP A 115 -1.60 0.56 37.47
C ASP A 115 -1.54 -0.92 37.04
N GLN A 116 -0.78 -1.19 35.98
CA GLN A 116 -0.52 -2.53 35.47
C GLN A 116 0.97 -2.85 35.59
N ALA A 117 1.33 -4.15 35.55
CA ALA A 117 2.67 -4.63 35.86
C ALA A 117 3.82 -3.89 35.14
N ASP A 118 3.57 -3.34 33.95
CA ASP A 118 4.59 -2.65 33.16
C ASP A 118 4.29 -1.16 32.91
N MET A 119 3.10 -0.67 33.29
CA MET A 119 2.66 0.69 32.93
C MET A 119 1.92 1.37 34.08
N LEU A 120 2.40 2.56 34.45
CA LEU A 120 1.77 3.45 35.44
C LEU A 120 1.25 4.73 34.78
N VAL A 121 -0.01 5.08 35.00
CA VAL A 121 -0.56 6.40 34.70
C VAL A 121 -1.19 6.95 35.96
N VAL A 122 -0.56 7.96 36.56
CA VAL A 122 -0.97 8.51 37.86
C VAL A 122 -0.97 10.03 37.85
N LEU A 123 -1.95 10.61 38.52
CA LEU A 123 -2.09 12.05 38.74
C LEU A 123 -1.89 12.34 40.23
N ASP A 124 -0.83 13.06 40.59
CA ASP A 124 -0.59 13.48 41.96
C ASP A 124 0.04 14.88 42.04
N THR A 125 -0.82 15.87 42.29
CA THR A 125 -0.47 17.27 42.54
C THR A 125 -0.20 17.56 44.02
N THR A 126 -0.36 16.57 44.91
CA THR A 126 -0.10 16.70 46.35
C THR A 126 1.37 16.48 46.71
N GLY A 127 2.12 15.80 45.83
CA GLY A 127 3.52 15.43 46.06
C GLY A 127 3.70 14.21 46.98
N THR A 128 2.67 13.38 47.12
CA THR A 128 2.76 12.11 47.86
C THR A 128 3.66 11.12 47.10
N ILE A 129 3.50 11.07 45.78
CA ILE A 129 4.37 10.41 44.83
C ILE A 129 5.32 11.46 44.27
N THR A 130 6.60 11.14 44.17
CA THR A 130 7.64 12.07 43.67
C THR A 130 8.29 11.60 42.37
N GLU A 131 8.27 10.29 42.10
CA GLU A 131 8.80 9.69 40.88
C GLU A 131 8.11 8.35 40.58
N ILE A 132 8.19 7.90 39.32
CA ILE A 132 7.79 6.55 38.92
C ILE A 132 8.98 5.62 39.19
N ASP A 133 8.73 4.53 39.92
CA ASP A 133 9.74 3.49 40.18
C ASP A 133 10.07 2.70 38.89
N PRO A 134 11.27 2.88 38.29
CA PRO A 134 11.64 2.21 37.05
C PRO A 134 11.93 0.72 37.23
N ASP A 135 12.14 0.25 38.47
CA ASP A 135 12.30 -1.19 38.76
C ASP A 135 10.94 -1.90 38.76
N ARG A 136 9.85 -1.17 39.03
CA ARG A 136 8.48 -1.70 39.02
C ARG A 136 7.77 -1.48 37.69
N TYR A 137 7.99 -0.36 37.02
CA TYR A 137 7.29 -0.02 35.77
C TYR A 137 8.30 0.23 34.66
N SER A 138 8.07 -0.36 33.48
CA SER A 138 8.91 -0.09 32.31
C SER A 138 8.48 1.19 31.58
N GLN A 139 7.22 1.59 31.72
CA GLN A 139 6.67 2.79 31.11
C GLN A 139 5.75 3.51 32.08
N GLY A 140 5.58 4.83 31.90
CA GLY A 140 4.53 5.52 32.62
C GLY A 140 4.39 6.99 32.33
N ILE A 141 3.27 7.55 32.75
CA ILE A 141 2.95 8.98 32.69
C ILE A 141 2.56 9.42 34.10
N PHE A 142 3.28 10.38 34.64
CA PHE A 142 3.04 10.94 35.96
C PHE A 142 2.81 12.45 35.84
N LEU A 143 1.60 12.90 36.17
CA LEU A 143 1.30 14.33 36.29
C LEU A 143 1.58 14.78 37.73
N THR A 144 2.57 15.65 37.90
CA THR A 144 2.85 16.36 39.14
C THR A 144 2.12 17.70 39.17
N ARG A 145 2.35 18.50 40.23
CA ARG A 145 1.86 19.87 40.29
C ARG A 145 2.44 20.76 39.19
N GLU A 146 3.69 20.56 38.77
CA GLU A 146 4.42 21.51 37.90
C GLU A 146 4.90 20.88 36.57
N SER A 147 4.84 19.57 36.44
CA SER A 147 5.38 18.82 35.31
C SER A 147 4.54 17.60 34.94
N ILE A 148 4.70 17.15 33.69
CA ILE A 148 4.35 15.80 33.24
C ILE A 148 5.65 15.05 33.07
N GLU A 149 5.79 13.94 33.77
CA GLU A 149 6.93 13.02 33.68
C GLU A 149 6.53 11.79 32.87
N ILE A 150 7.39 11.42 31.92
CA ILE A 150 7.18 10.27 31.04
C ILE A 150 8.37 9.33 31.24
N LEU A 151 8.10 8.15 31.80
CA LEU A 151 9.06 7.05 31.87
C LEU A 151 8.99 6.24 30.58
N GLN A 152 10.13 6.10 29.91
CA GLN A 152 10.29 5.30 28.70
C GLN A 152 10.80 3.89 29.01
N ASP A 153 10.57 2.97 28.09
CA ASP A 153 10.92 1.53 28.16
C ASP A 153 12.39 1.25 28.49
N ASP A 154 13.28 2.22 28.24
CA ASP A 154 14.71 2.14 28.53
C ASP A 154 15.10 2.70 29.90
N GLY A 155 14.11 3.01 30.74
CA GLY A 155 14.28 3.58 32.08
C GLY A 155 14.54 5.08 32.10
N ARG A 156 14.55 5.77 30.94
CA ARG A 156 14.75 7.22 30.91
C ARG A 156 13.46 7.95 31.23
N SER A 157 13.52 8.85 32.20
CA SER A 157 12.43 9.80 32.48
C SER A 157 12.65 11.11 31.70
N GLN A 158 11.58 11.62 31.10
CA GLN A 158 11.52 12.94 30.49
C GLN A 158 10.48 13.78 31.22
N SER A 159 10.85 14.98 31.65
CA SER A 159 9.96 15.90 32.35
C SER A 159 9.62 17.08 31.43
N LEU A 160 8.33 17.33 31.24
CA LEU A 160 7.79 18.50 30.52
C LEU A 160 7.13 19.43 31.53
N LYS A 161 7.63 20.66 31.65
CA LYS A 161 7.02 21.66 32.54
C LYS A 161 5.66 22.09 32.02
N LEU A 162 4.70 22.23 32.93
CA LEU A 162 3.34 22.67 32.60
C LEU A 162 3.28 24.13 32.13
N SER A 163 4.22 24.97 32.57
CA SER A 163 4.39 26.34 32.06
C SER A 163 4.63 26.35 30.55
N ASP A 164 5.49 25.46 30.08
CA ASP A 164 5.90 25.39 28.68
C ASP A 164 4.73 24.87 27.83
N LEU A 165 3.95 23.94 28.39
CA LEU A 165 2.71 23.45 27.76
C LEU A 165 1.67 24.58 27.61
N GLN A 166 1.47 25.42 28.62
CA GLN A 166 0.57 26.57 28.54
C GLN A 166 1.04 27.60 27.50
N GLU A 167 2.34 27.88 27.43
CA GLU A 167 2.93 28.79 26.44
C GLU A 167 2.68 28.30 25.01
N VAL A 168 2.92 27.01 24.75
CA VAL A 168 2.70 26.39 23.43
C VAL A 168 1.21 26.39 23.05
N MET A 169 0.33 26.13 24.01
CA MET A 169 -1.12 26.10 23.78
C MET A 169 -1.75 27.50 23.72
N GLY A 170 -1.06 28.52 24.22
CA GLY A 170 -1.55 29.90 24.26
C GLY A 170 -2.80 30.10 25.14
N GLN A 171 -2.99 29.28 26.18
CA GLN A 171 -4.16 29.30 27.06
C GLN A 171 -3.77 29.27 28.54
N ASN A 172 -4.38 30.15 29.35
CA ASN A 172 -4.26 30.15 30.80
C ASN A 172 -5.59 30.68 31.42
N PRO A 173 -6.39 29.85 32.12
CA PRO A 173 -6.14 28.44 32.44
C PRO A 173 -6.33 27.48 31.25
N LEU A 174 -5.58 26.38 31.24
CA LEU A 174 -5.79 25.23 30.34
C LEU A 174 -6.62 24.19 31.09
N VAL A 175 -7.87 24.03 30.70
CA VAL A 175 -8.79 23.04 31.29
C VAL A 175 -8.82 21.80 30.40
N LEU A 176 -8.36 20.67 30.92
CA LEU A 176 -8.42 19.36 30.29
C LEU A 176 -9.67 18.64 30.81
N ASP A 177 -10.82 19.04 30.28
CA ASP A 177 -12.09 18.35 30.47
C ASP A 177 -12.42 17.49 29.23
N GLN A 178 -13.51 16.72 29.32
CA GLN A 178 -13.96 15.86 28.21
C GLN A 178 -14.16 16.66 26.91
N ALA A 179 -14.72 17.87 26.99
CA ALA A 179 -15.02 18.69 25.81
C ALA A 179 -13.75 19.21 25.12
N SER A 180 -12.80 19.69 25.91
CA SER A 180 -11.53 20.23 25.43
C SER A 180 -10.66 19.10 24.86
N VAL A 181 -10.52 17.99 25.58
CA VAL A 181 -9.75 16.83 25.12
C VAL A 181 -10.34 16.26 23.83
N LYS A 182 -11.66 16.14 23.72
CA LYS A 182 -12.33 15.74 22.48
C LYS A 182 -12.01 16.69 21.33
N THR A 183 -12.07 18.00 21.56
CA THR A 183 -11.79 19.02 20.53
C THR A 183 -10.34 18.94 20.07
N TYR A 184 -9.39 18.83 21.00
CA TYR A 184 -7.97 18.67 20.68
C TYR A 184 -7.70 17.36 19.94
N TRP A 185 -8.28 16.25 20.38
CA TRP A 185 -8.13 14.96 19.72
C TRP A 185 -8.71 14.96 18.31
N GLN A 186 -9.87 15.56 18.08
CA GLN A 186 -10.47 15.66 16.75
C GLN A 186 -9.61 16.51 15.81
N THR A 187 -9.08 17.63 16.31
CA THR A 187 -8.17 18.48 15.54
C THR A 187 -6.89 17.74 15.20
N PHE A 188 -6.26 17.11 16.20
CA PHE A 188 -5.05 16.31 16.04
C PHE A 188 -5.26 15.17 15.05
N SER A 189 -6.28 14.34 15.26
CA SER A 189 -6.56 13.18 14.40
C SER A 189 -6.87 13.59 12.95
N GLY A 190 -7.56 14.72 12.74
CA GLY A 190 -7.80 15.29 11.42
C GLY A 190 -6.49 15.69 10.72
N VAL A 191 -5.67 16.51 11.38
CA VAL A 191 -4.36 16.95 10.86
C VAL A 191 -3.43 15.76 10.61
N PHE A 192 -3.34 14.84 11.58
CA PHE A 192 -2.51 13.65 11.48
C PHE A 192 -2.95 12.72 10.35
N THR A 193 -4.25 12.51 10.16
CA THR A 193 -4.77 11.71 9.04
C THR A 193 -4.40 12.35 7.70
N LEU A 194 -4.53 13.67 7.57
CA LEU A 194 -4.15 14.40 6.36
C LEU A 194 -2.65 14.29 6.07
N LEU A 195 -1.82 14.52 7.10
CA LEU A 195 -0.37 14.41 6.97
C LEU A 195 0.04 12.97 6.62
N SER A 196 -0.57 11.98 7.27
CA SER A 196 -0.35 10.56 6.99
C SER A 196 -0.72 10.21 5.56
N PHE A 197 -1.84 10.74 5.02
CA PHE A 197 -2.22 10.53 3.63
C PHE A 197 -1.12 11.02 2.67
N PHE A 198 -0.61 12.23 2.85
CA PHE A 198 0.45 12.77 1.99
C PHE A 198 1.78 12.04 2.16
N ALA A 199 2.16 11.70 3.39
CA ALA A 199 3.37 10.93 3.66
C ALA A 199 3.31 9.54 3.03
N LEU A 200 2.17 8.85 3.15
CA LEU A 200 1.92 7.55 2.53
C LEU A 200 1.86 7.64 1.01
N ALA A 201 1.23 8.68 0.45
CA ALA A 201 1.22 8.94 -0.98
C ALA A 201 2.66 9.09 -1.50
N LEU A 202 3.47 9.93 -0.84
CA LEU A 202 4.86 10.15 -1.18
C LEU A 202 5.67 8.85 -1.11
N TRP A 203 5.48 8.06 -0.06
CA TRP A 203 6.13 6.77 0.12
C TRP A 203 5.74 5.77 -0.99
N HIS A 204 4.44 5.59 -1.21
CA HIS A 204 3.94 4.63 -2.20
C HIS A 204 4.21 5.04 -3.63
N MET A 205 4.32 6.34 -3.91
CA MET A 205 4.63 6.84 -5.25
C MET A 205 6.13 6.95 -5.47
N LEU A 206 6.87 7.73 -4.69
CA LEU A 206 8.28 8.02 -4.98
C LEU A 206 9.22 6.90 -4.52
N VAL A 207 9.12 6.49 -3.26
CA VAL A 207 10.07 5.51 -2.70
C VAL A 207 9.92 4.16 -3.39
N ARG A 208 8.67 3.71 -3.62
CA ARG A 208 8.44 2.46 -4.35
C ARG A 208 8.82 2.52 -5.82
N LEU A 209 8.62 3.66 -6.48
CA LEU A 209 9.05 3.84 -7.87
C LEU A 209 10.58 3.82 -7.98
N GLY A 210 11.27 4.50 -7.07
CA GLY A 210 12.73 4.47 -6.97
C GLY A 210 13.24 3.05 -6.71
N TYR A 211 12.62 2.33 -5.78
CA TYR A 211 12.92 0.92 -5.52
C TYR A 211 12.72 0.02 -6.75
N LEU A 212 11.60 0.17 -7.49
CA LEU A 212 11.38 -0.54 -8.76
C LEU A 212 12.43 -0.17 -9.81
N ALA A 213 12.83 1.10 -9.88
CA ALA A 213 13.85 1.56 -10.83
C ALA A 213 15.20 0.91 -10.55
N LEU A 214 15.60 0.85 -9.28
CA LEU A 214 16.82 0.17 -8.86
C LEU A 214 16.77 -1.32 -9.19
N LEU A 215 15.67 -2.01 -8.90
CA LEU A 215 15.53 -3.42 -9.28
C LEU A 215 15.54 -3.62 -10.80
N ALA A 216 14.86 -2.77 -11.57
CA ALA A 216 14.89 -2.84 -13.03
C ALA A 216 16.32 -2.67 -13.57
N LEU A 217 17.11 -1.81 -12.94
CA LEU A 217 18.51 -1.58 -13.30
C LEU A 217 19.36 -2.84 -13.04
N LEU A 218 19.03 -3.63 -12.01
CA LEU A 218 19.69 -4.92 -11.75
C LEU A 218 19.26 -6.00 -12.75
N PHE A 219 17.97 -6.08 -13.10
CA PHE A 219 17.47 -7.08 -14.05
C PHE A 219 17.85 -6.78 -15.50
N TRP A 220 17.98 -5.51 -15.88
CA TRP A 220 18.16 -5.11 -17.27
C TRP A 220 19.43 -5.68 -17.94
N PRO A 221 20.63 -5.64 -17.31
CA PRO A 221 21.82 -6.28 -17.87
C PRO A 221 21.64 -7.78 -18.12
N LEU A 222 20.98 -8.49 -17.20
CA LEU A 222 20.71 -9.93 -17.31
C LEU A 222 19.78 -10.23 -18.49
N VAL A 223 18.71 -9.44 -18.63
CA VAL A 223 17.78 -9.55 -19.75
C VAL A 223 18.47 -9.22 -21.07
N ARG A 224 19.33 -8.21 -21.10
CA ARG A 224 20.04 -7.76 -22.31
C ARG A 224 20.98 -8.82 -22.86
N GLN A 225 21.57 -9.66 -22.01
CA GLN A 225 22.39 -10.79 -22.45
C GLN A 225 21.57 -11.84 -23.23
N ILE A 226 20.30 -12.02 -22.87
CA ILE A 226 19.39 -12.97 -23.53
C ILE A 226 18.72 -12.33 -24.76
N ARG A 227 18.37 -11.04 -24.65
CA ARG A 227 17.66 -10.27 -25.68
C ARG A 227 18.26 -8.86 -25.81
N PRO A 228 19.26 -8.65 -26.69
CA PRO A 228 19.96 -7.37 -26.82
C PRO A 228 19.07 -6.18 -27.20
N ALA A 229 17.92 -6.43 -27.83
CA ALA A 229 16.97 -5.40 -28.25
C ALA A 229 16.05 -4.88 -27.13
N VAL A 230 16.05 -5.51 -25.94
CA VAL A 230 15.15 -5.10 -24.85
C VAL A 230 15.73 -3.91 -24.10
N GLY A 231 15.01 -2.78 -24.15
CA GLY A 231 15.35 -1.57 -23.42
C GLY A 231 14.99 -1.63 -21.93
N TYR A 232 15.65 -0.79 -21.12
CA TYR A 232 15.35 -0.62 -19.70
C TYR A 232 13.87 -0.30 -19.43
N GLN A 233 13.26 0.53 -20.29
CA GLN A 233 11.86 0.93 -20.18
C GLN A 233 10.90 -0.26 -20.17
N THR A 234 11.16 -1.28 -20.98
CA THR A 234 10.35 -2.51 -21.03
C THR A 234 10.49 -3.32 -19.75
N VAL A 235 11.73 -3.50 -19.26
CA VAL A 235 12.00 -4.24 -18.02
C VAL A 235 11.31 -3.57 -16.84
N PHE A 236 11.48 -2.26 -16.71
CA PHE A 236 10.85 -1.45 -15.68
C PHE A 236 9.32 -1.46 -15.79
N GLY A 237 8.77 -1.28 -17.00
CA GLY A 237 7.32 -1.30 -17.24
C GLY A 237 6.68 -2.63 -16.83
N ILE A 238 7.32 -3.76 -17.16
CA ILE A 238 6.89 -5.08 -16.69
C ILE A 238 6.94 -5.15 -15.15
N GLY A 239 8.01 -4.67 -14.53
CA GLY A 239 8.16 -4.65 -13.07
C GLY A 239 7.04 -3.90 -12.35
N ALA A 240 6.61 -2.77 -12.91
CA ALA A 240 5.47 -2.01 -12.38
C ALA A 240 4.18 -2.84 -12.33
N TYR A 241 3.92 -3.67 -13.35
CA TYR A 241 2.78 -4.58 -13.36
C TYR A 241 2.95 -5.77 -12.40
N VAL A 242 4.16 -6.33 -12.31
CA VAL A 242 4.46 -7.47 -11.41
C VAL A 242 4.37 -7.07 -9.93
N LEU A 243 4.56 -5.79 -9.60
CA LEU A 243 4.41 -5.29 -8.24
C LEU A 243 3.02 -5.61 -7.65
N ILE A 244 1.97 -5.61 -8.47
CA ILE A 244 0.58 -5.81 -8.02
C ILE A 244 0.38 -7.22 -7.45
N PRO A 245 0.60 -8.32 -8.20
CA PRO A 245 0.48 -9.67 -7.64
C PRO A 245 1.49 -9.92 -6.51
N ALA A 246 2.69 -9.33 -6.57
CA ALA A 246 3.66 -9.45 -5.48
C ALA A 246 3.16 -8.82 -4.17
N MET A 247 2.52 -7.64 -4.24
CA MET A 247 1.90 -6.97 -3.09
C MET A 247 0.73 -7.76 -2.52
N ILE A 248 -0.09 -8.36 -3.39
CA ILE A 248 -1.21 -9.21 -2.97
C ILE A 248 -0.69 -10.47 -2.27
N LEU A 249 0.30 -11.14 -2.84
CA LEU A 249 0.88 -12.34 -2.23
C LEU A 249 1.57 -12.01 -0.91
N ASN A 250 2.30 -10.88 -0.83
CA ASN A 250 2.88 -10.39 0.42
C ASN A 250 1.82 -10.17 1.50
N HIS A 251 0.65 -9.62 1.13
CA HIS A 251 -0.45 -9.44 2.06
C HIS A 251 -1.04 -10.78 2.55
N LEU A 252 -1.24 -11.76 1.65
CA LEU A 252 -1.72 -13.10 2.02
C LEU A 252 -0.76 -13.78 3.01
N ILE A 253 0.55 -13.72 2.75
CA ILE A 253 1.58 -14.33 3.60
C ILE A 253 1.67 -13.62 4.96
N THR A 254 1.64 -12.28 4.97
CA THR A 254 1.62 -11.49 6.20
C THR A 254 0.40 -11.81 7.05
N ARG A 255 -0.76 -12.04 6.42
CA ARG A 255 -1.99 -12.41 7.13
C ARG A 255 -1.86 -13.75 7.85
N SER A 256 -1.07 -14.69 7.31
CA SER A 256 -0.73 -15.96 7.94
C SER A 256 0.35 -15.85 9.03
N GLY A 257 0.70 -14.64 9.46
CA GLY A 257 1.66 -14.40 10.54
C GLY A 257 3.13 -14.37 10.12
N VAL A 258 3.44 -14.61 8.85
CA VAL A 258 4.82 -14.59 8.36
C VAL A 258 5.18 -13.17 7.94
N THR A 259 6.02 -12.51 8.74
CA THR A 259 6.51 -11.15 8.46
C THR A 259 8.00 -11.04 8.75
N PHE A 260 8.73 -10.42 7.84
CA PHE A 260 10.12 -10.03 8.05
C PHE A 260 10.54 -8.97 7.03
N CYS A 261 11.62 -8.24 7.33
CA CYS A 261 12.15 -7.22 6.44
C CYS A 261 12.63 -7.84 5.12
N GLY A 262 12.14 -7.32 3.99
CA GLY A 262 12.51 -7.83 2.66
C GLY A 262 11.64 -8.97 2.12
N LEU A 263 10.61 -9.43 2.86
CA LEU A 263 9.65 -10.43 2.36
C LEU A 263 9.05 -10.01 1.00
N GLN A 264 8.65 -8.75 0.85
CA GLN A 264 8.13 -8.23 -0.41
C GLN A 264 9.15 -8.34 -1.56
N THR A 265 10.43 -8.07 -1.30
CA THR A 265 11.51 -8.19 -2.29
C THR A 265 11.71 -9.63 -2.71
N LEU A 266 11.72 -10.55 -1.75
CA LEU A 266 11.86 -11.99 -1.99
C LEU A 266 10.68 -12.56 -2.79
N ILE A 267 9.50 -11.98 -2.68
CA ILE A 267 8.34 -12.34 -3.51
C ILE A 267 8.45 -11.70 -4.90
N LEU A 268 8.76 -10.41 -4.96
CA LEU A 268 8.76 -9.62 -6.19
C LEU A 268 9.84 -10.09 -7.17
N ALA A 269 11.08 -10.29 -6.72
CA ALA A 269 12.21 -10.64 -7.57
C ALA A 269 12.01 -11.93 -8.39
N PRO A 270 11.64 -13.08 -7.81
CA PRO A 270 11.41 -14.30 -8.59
C PRO A 270 10.18 -14.20 -9.49
N LEU A 271 9.09 -13.55 -9.04
CA LEU A 271 7.93 -13.30 -9.90
C LEU A 271 8.31 -12.46 -11.13
N TRP A 272 9.11 -11.42 -10.92
CA TRP A 272 9.56 -10.54 -11.99
C TRP A 272 10.49 -11.26 -12.97
N ALA A 273 11.44 -12.04 -12.48
CA ALA A 273 12.31 -12.86 -13.31
C ALA A 273 11.51 -13.86 -14.16
N LEU A 274 10.55 -14.57 -13.55
CA LEU A 274 9.67 -15.52 -14.25
C LEU A 274 8.87 -14.82 -15.36
N VAL A 275 8.27 -13.68 -15.04
CA VAL A 275 7.47 -12.90 -15.99
C VAL A 275 8.32 -12.34 -17.12
N LEU A 276 9.53 -11.82 -16.84
CA LEU A 276 10.46 -11.36 -17.88
C LEU A 276 10.84 -12.51 -18.81
N TRP A 277 11.20 -13.67 -18.25
CA TRP A 277 11.51 -14.86 -19.04
C TRP A 277 10.33 -15.26 -19.94
N TRP A 278 9.11 -15.30 -19.38
CA TRP A 278 7.91 -15.65 -20.14
C TRP A 278 7.55 -14.62 -21.23
N ALA A 279 7.59 -13.34 -20.89
CA ALA A 279 7.22 -12.24 -21.78
C ALA A 279 8.19 -12.09 -22.95
N LEU A 280 9.45 -12.49 -22.76
CA LEU A 280 10.53 -12.31 -23.75
C LEU A 280 10.92 -13.61 -24.48
N ARG A 281 10.30 -14.75 -24.14
CA ARG A 281 10.61 -16.06 -24.75
C ARG A 281 10.30 -16.11 -26.25
N ASP A 282 9.20 -15.52 -26.68
CA ASP A 282 8.77 -15.56 -28.09
C ASP A 282 9.00 -14.20 -28.76
N PRO A 283 9.73 -14.12 -29.89
CA PRO A 283 9.87 -12.86 -30.62
C PRO A 283 8.50 -12.40 -31.12
N ALA A 284 8.17 -11.14 -30.84
CA ALA A 284 6.94 -10.48 -31.30
C ALA A 284 6.75 -10.76 -32.80
N GLY A 285 5.70 -11.50 -33.16
CA GLY A 285 5.35 -11.79 -34.56
C GLY A 285 5.14 -13.27 -34.92
N LYS A 286 5.52 -14.25 -34.09
CA LYS A 286 5.33 -15.69 -34.42
C LYS A 286 4.16 -16.39 -33.72
N VAL A 287 3.69 -15.85 -32.60
CA VAL A 287 2.56 -16.45 -31.86
C VAL A 287 1.34 -15.61 -32.15
N ALA A 288 0.27 -16.25 -32.63
CA ALA A 288 -1.04 -15.61 -32.77
C ALA A 288 -1.42 -15.02 -31.42
N GLU A 289 -1.35 -13.69 -31.30
CA GLU A 289 -1.67 -13.03 -30.05
C GLU A 289 -3.14 -13.22 -29.75
N THR A 290 -3.44 -14.03 -28.73
CA THR A 290 -4.80 -14.12 -28.21
C THR A 290 -5.23 -12.71 -27.80
N ALA A 291 -6.33 -12.22 -28.37
CA ALA A 291 -6.91 -10.95 -27.98
C ALA A 291 -7.18 -10.99 -26.46
N LEU A 292 -6.73 -9.96 -25.72
CA LEU A 292 -7.08 -9.88 -24.30
C LEU A 292 -8.55 -9.55 -24.26
N ARG A 293 -9.33 -10.39 -23.60
CA ARG A 293 -10.77 -10.19 -23.52
C ARG A 293 -11.03 -9.33 -22.27
N PRO A 294 -11.62 -8.13 -22.39
CA PRO A 294 -11.81 -7.25 -21.23
C PRO A 294 -12.53 -7.92 -20.06
N TRP A 295 -13.47 -8.85 -20.32
CA TRP A 295 -14.18 -9.56 -19.26
C TRP A 295 -13.27 -10.45 -18.38
N GLU A 296 -12.07 -10.85 -18.85
CA GLU A 296 -11.10 -11.60 -18.03
C GLU A 296 -10.66 -10.80 -16.79
N MET A 297 -10.78 -9.46 -16.82
CA MET A 297 -10.50 -8.60 -15.67
C MET A 297 -11.43 -8.85 -14.47
N LEU A 298 -12.60 -9.47 -14.71
CA LEU A 298 -13.56 -9.82 -13.67
C LEU A 298 -13.12 -11.03 -12.84
N ILE A 299 -12.18 -11.84 -13.33
CA ILE A 299 -11.75 -13.09 -12.66
C ILE A 299 -11.09 -12.80 -11.30
N PRO A 300 -10.07 -11.92 -11.19
CA PRO A 300 -9.43 -11.63 -9.90
C PRO A 300 -10.16 -10.55 -9.09
N LEU A 301 -11.22 -9.94 -9.63
CA LEU A 301 -11.94 -8.85 -8.98
C LEU A 301 -12.52 -9.25 -7.60
N PRO A 302 -13.11 -10.44 -7.40
CA PRO A 302 -13.59 -10.86 -6.09
C PRO A 302 -12.47 -10.96 -5.04
N LEU A 303 -11.31 -11.48 -5.42
CA LEU A 303 -10.14 -11.53 -4.53
C LEU A 303 -9.67 -10.12 -4.17
N PHE A 304 -9.59 -9.22 -5.16
CA PHE A 304 -9.18 -7.84 -4.92
C PHE A 304 -10.16 -7.11 -3.99
N ALA A 305 -11.46 -7.29 -4.21
CA ALA A 305 -12.49 -6.74 -3.33
C ALA A 305 -12.40 -7.32 -1.90
N LEU A 306 -12.17 -8.62 -1.77
CA LEU A 306 -12.02 -9.26 -0.45
C LEU A 306 -10.79 -8.73 0.29
N ILE A 307 -9.66 -8.51 -0.40
CA ILE A 307 -8.46 -7.90 0.17
C ILE A 307 -8.75 -6.47 0.66
N ILE A 308 -9.48 -5.67 -0.13
CA ILE A 308 -9.89 -4.31 0.27
C ILE A 308 -10.72 -4.37 1.55
N VAL A 309 -11.70 -5.27 1.62
CA VAL A 309 -12.57 -5.40 2.81
C VAL A 309 -11.79 -5.91 4.02
N ASP A 310 -10.94 -6.93 3.86
CA ASP A 310 -10.08 -7.43 4.95
C ASP A 310 -9.18 -6.33 5.49
N ARG A 311 -8.55 -5.54 4.61
CA ARG A 311 -7.74 -4.40 5.02
C ARG A 311 -8.54 -3.35 5.78
N MET A 312 -9.76 -3.05 5.36
CA MET A 312 -10.57 -2.02 6.00
C MET A 312 -11.13 -2.47 7.35
N VAL A 313 -11.60 -3.72 7.47
CA VAL A 313 -12.41 -4.19 8.61
C VAL A 313 -11.69 -5.21 9.50
N ASN A 314 -10.55 -5.76 9.06
CA ASN A 314 -9.85 -6.87 9.73
C ASN A 314 -10.80 -8.07 9.98
N ILE A 315 -11.17 -8.78 8.91
CA ILE A 315 -12.17 -9.86 8.97
C ILE A 315 -11.66 -10.97 9.91
N PRO A 316 -12.44 -11.40 10.92
CA PRO A 316 -12.08 -12.56 11.74
C PRO A 316 -11.89 -13.81 10.87
N ASN A 317 -10.79 -14.56 11.07
CA ASN A 317 -10.39 -15.68 10.21
C ASN A 317 -10.25 -15.28 8.72
N GLY A 318 -9.89 -14.02 8.47
CA GLY A 318 -9.71 -13.45 7.12
C GLY A 318 -8.71 -14.23 6.27
N ASP A 319 -7.71 -14.86 6.88
CA ASP A 319 -6.73 -15.71 6.21
C ASP A 319 -7.38 -16.87 5.43
N ILE A 320 -8.32 -17.60 6.03
CA ILE A 320 -9.01 -18.73 5.37
C ILE A 320 -9.78 -18.24 4.15
N TYR A 321 -10.54 -17.15 4.29
CA TYR A 321 -11.35 -16.60 3.20
C TYR A 321 -10.47 -16.07 2.07
N LEU A 322 -9.38 -15.37 2.40
CA LEU A 322 -8.45 -14.81 1.43
C LEU A 322 -7.72 -15.89 0.65
N TRP A 323 -7.22 -16.93 1.31
CA TRP A 323 -6.58 -18.07 0.65
C TRP A 323 -7.58 -18.86 -0.21
N GLY A 324 -8.81 -19.06 0.28
CA GLY A 324 -9.90 -19.67 -0.50
C GLY A 324 -10.23 -18.88 -1.76
N ALA A 325 -10.38 -17.56 -1.66
CA ALA A 325 -10.61 -16.68 -2.82
C ALA A 325 -9.43 -16.68 -3.79
N ALA A 326 -8.19 -16.73 -3.30
CA ALA A 326 -6.99 -16.84 -4.13
C ALA A 326 -6.96 -18.16 -4.91
N ALA A 327 -7.26 -19.28 -4.24
CA ALA A 327 -7.35 -20.59 -4.89
C ALA A 327 -8.45 -20.61 -5.96
N LEU A 328 -9.65 -20.10 -5.66
CA LEU A 328 -10.76 -20.00 -6.62
C LEU A 328 -10.41 -19.13 -7.83
N THR A 329 -9.72 -18.01 -7.61
CA THR A 329 -9.25 -17.11 -8.69
C THR A 329 -8.28 -17.84 -9.62
N LEU A 330 -7.33 -18.59 -9.07
CA LEU A 330 -6.37 -19.39 -9.84
C LEU A 330 -7.06 -20.53 -10.60
N LEU A 331 -8.01 -21.22 -9.98
CA LEU A 331 -8.79 -22.28 -10.62
C LEU A 331 -9.63 -21.74 -11.77
N ALA A 332 -10.30 -20.60 -11.58
CA ALA A 332 -11.08 -19.93 -12.63
C ALA A 332 -10.19 -19.52 -13.81
N ALA A 333 -9.02 -18.93 -13.52
CA ALA A 333 -8.03 -18.58 -14.54
C ALA A 333 -7.55 -19.81 -15.32
N ALA A 334 -7.20 -20.90 -14.62
CA ALA A 334 -6.78 -22.15 -15.23
C ALA A 334 -7.89 -22.78 -16.08
N ALA A 335 -9.13 -22.78 -15.60
CA ALA A 335 -10.29 -23.28 -16.35
C ALA A 335 -10.50 -22.49 -17.65
N ILE A 336 -10.43 -21.16 -17.60
CA ILE A 336 -10.62 -20.30 -18.77
C ILE A 336 -9.52 -20.53 -19.81
N THR A 337 -8.26 -20.63 -19.39
CA THR A 337 -7.14 -20.92 -20.32
C THR A 337 -7.26 -22.28 -21.01
N ARG A 338 -7.91 -23.27 -20.37
CA ARG A 338 -8.13 -24.61 -20.95
C ARG A 338 -9.40 -24.71 -21.79
N LEU A 339 -10.50 -24.10 -21.35
CA LEU A 339 -11.83 -24.27 -21.93
C LEU A 339 -12.09 -23.37 -23.13
N LEU A 340 -11.42 -22.22 -23.23
CA LEU A 340 -11.57 -21.31 -24.34
C LEU A 340 -10.35 -21.45 -25.24
N PRO A 341 -10.32 -22.46 -26.16
CA PRO A 341 -9.25 -22.55 -27.14
C PRO A 341 -9.15 -21.20 -27.83
N ALA A 342 -7.92 -20.72 -28.03
CA ALA A 342 -7.67 -19.47 -28.75
C ALA A 342 -8.51 -19.52 -30.01
N SER A 343 -9.54 -18.67 -30.10
CA SER A 343 -10.41 -18.64 -31.26
C SER A 343 -9.46 -18.46 -32.42
N LYS A 344 -9.34 -19.48 -33.28
CA LYS A 344 -8.60 -19.34 -34.53
C LYS A 344 -9.33 -18.19 -35.21
N THR A 345 -8.75 -16.99 -35.14
CA THR A 345 -9.24 -15.84 -35.87
C THR A 345 -9.24 -16.35 -37.29
N HIS A 346 -10.43 -16.67 -37.82
CA HIS A 346 -10.59 -17.14 -39.18
C HIS A 346 -9.80 -16.16 -40.00
N GLY A 347 -8.69 -16.65 -40.57
CA GLY A 347 -7.64 -15.82 -41.15
C GLY A 347 -8.36 -14.79 -41.98
N ALA A 348 -8.12 -13.51 -41.68
CA ALA A 348 -8.73 -12.39 -42.39
C ALA A 348 -8.71 -12.78 -43.85
N GLY A 349 -9.89 -13.13 -44.38
CA GLY A 349 -10.00 -13.68 -45.73
C GLY A 349 -9.23 -12.70 -46.59
N THR A 350 -8.26 -13.20 -47.35
CA THR A 350 -7.47 -12.40 -48.29
C THR A 350 -8.41 -11.34 -48.84
N PRO A 351 -8.14 -10.04 -48.60
CA PRO A 351 -9.07 -8.99 -48.98
C PRO A 351 -9.46 -9.28 -50.43
N PRO A 352 -10.77 -9.35 -50.74
CA PRO A 352 -11.23 -9.82 -52.04
C PRO A 352 -10.41 -9.09 -53.08
N THR A 353 -9.66 -9.85 -53.88
CA THR A 353 -8.85 -9.28 -54.96
C THR A 353 -9.80 -8.46 -55.79
N ILE A 354 -9.71 -7.13 -55.69
CA ILE A 354 -10.53 -6.24 -56.51
C ILE A 354 -9.98 -6.44 -57.92
N GLU A 355 -10.65 -7.28 -58.71
CA GLU A 355 -10.39 -7.34 -60.14
C GLU A 355 -10.57 -5.92 -60.69
N PRO A 356 -9.60 -5.40 -61.47
CA PRO A 356 -9.75 -4.11 -62.10
C PRO A 356 -10.98 -4.16 -63.03
N LEU A 357 -11.93 -3.26 -62.80
CA LEU A 357 -13.08 -3.05 -63.68
C LEU A 357 -12.59 -2.72 -65.11
N PRO A 358 -13.20 -3.29 -66.17
CA PRO A 358 -12.79 -3.11 -67.56
C PRO A 358 -13.00 -1.68 -68.08
#